data_AF-A0A2U0HUT9-F1
#
_entry.id   AF-A0A2U0HUT9-F1
#
_cell.length_a   1.000
_cell.length_b   1.000
_cell.length_c   1.000
_cell.angle_alpha   90.00
_cell.angle_beta   90.00
_cell.angle_gamma   90.00
#
_symmetry.space_group_name_H-M   'P 1'
#
loop_
_entity.id
_entity.type
_entity.pdbx_description
1 polymer ?
#
loop_
_entity_poly.entity_id
_entity_poly.type
_entity_poly.pdbx_seq_one_letter_code
_entity_poly.pdbx_strand_id
1 'polypeptide(L)'
;MRCNQFEERNMKQTILPVESIQERDVDLILLEELSTDNSFCEWFIRELELPDLTSVNGAWRSISAFGLGETDILFSYNSSDKKIFLLIENKLDATFQNEQFNRYLKRTEEYLTKKECDNAFAVLIAPELYCENQSDFENYLTYETIAERLEFVGSKRNLFKSNLLQIATEKLRRGYQPVNSVPVQSFWHSYWEFKEENYPSLIMKKPDIVPHNSDWPMLYDDRLKNIVFYHKLGQGNTDATFKGFPEQVGVKIKELLPEWAKFKKHTKSFSIRVFSGKIDRTKDFNEQLESVANGLKNLERTRNWIIENKNWL
;
A
#
# COMPACT_ATOMS: atom_id res chain seq x y z
N MET A 1 1.84 6.86 -52.86
CA MET A 1 0.74 6.72 -51.88
C MET A 1 0.75 5.25 -51.42
N ARG A 2 1.37 4.76 -50.34
CA ARG A 2 1.91 5.26 -49.06
C ARG A 2 0.94 6.14 -48.28
N CYS A 3 -0.05 5.50 -47.67
CA CYS A 3 -0.42 5.63 -46.25
C CYS A 3 -1.54 4.59 -45.98
N ASN A 4 -1.68 4.11 -44.75
CA ASN A 4 -2.77 3.26 -44.24
C ASN A 4 -2.57 1.73 -44.21
N GLN A 5 -1.36 1.25 -43.89
CA GLN A 5 -1.18 -0.11 -43.34
C GLN A 5 -0.36 -0.13 -42.03
N PHE A 6 -0.13 1.03 -41.42
CA PHE A 6 0.49 1.16 -40.11
C PHE A 6 -0.51 1.84 -39.19
N GLU A 7 -1.40 1.08 -38.54
CA GLU A 7 -2.06 1.49 -37.28
C GLU A 7 -2.97 0.41 -36.66
N GLU A 8 -3.06 -0.80 -37.21
CA GLU A 8 -3.76 -1.93 -36.57
C GLU A 8 -2.79 -2.98 -36.00
N ARG A 9 -1.76 -2.56 -35.27
CA ARG A 9 -0.95 -3.47 -34.44
C ARG A 9 -1.20 -3.23 -32.96
N ASN A 10 -2.07 -4.08 -32.42
CA ASN A 10 -2.04 -4.61 -31.05
C ASN A 10 -1.92 -3.60 -29.89
N MET A 11 -3.03 -2.97 -29.52
CA MET A 11 -3.34 -2.81 -28.10
C MET A 11 -4.23 -3.97 -27.65
N LYS A 12 -3.66 -5.16 -27.49
CA LYS A 12 -4.23 -6.08 -26.51
C LYS A 12 -4.00 -5.40 -25.16
N GLN A 13 -5.05 -4.87 -24.55
CA GLN A 13 -5.00 -4.60 -23.12
C GLN A 13 -4.62 -5.93 -22.45
N THR A 14 -3.38 -6.03 -21.98
CA THR A 14 -2.92 -7.18 -21.21
C THR A 14 -3.65 -7.09 -19.87
N ILE A 15 -4.85 -7.67 -19.80
CA ILE A 15 -5.59 -7.79 -18.54
C ILE A 15 -4.72 -8.66 -17.64
N LEU A 16 -4.15 -8.06 -16.60
CA LEU A 16 -3.44 -8.80 -15.57
C LEU A 16 -4.46 -9.65 -14.80
N PRO A 17 -4.09 -10.87 -14.36
CA PRO A 17 -5.00 -11.71 -13.58
C PRO A 17 -5.34 -11.10 -12.22
N VAL A 18 -4.48 -10.22 -11.70
CA VAL A 18 -4.66 -9.45 -10.46
C VAL A 18 -4.07 -8.05 -10.62
N GLU A 19 -4.67 -7.06 -9.96
CA GLU A 19 -4.19 -5.67 -9.97
C GLU A 19 -2.89 -5.50 -9.16
N SER A 20 -2.77 -6.23 -8.05
CA SER A 20 -1.59 -6.20 -7.19
C SER A 20 -1.43 -7.50 -6.42
N ILE A 21 -0.18 -7.85 -6.11
CA ILE A 21 0.16 -8.93 -5.18
C ILE A 21 0.54 -8.32 -3.81
N GLN A 22 0.11 -8.99 -2.75
CA GLN A 22 0.49 -8.74 -1.36
C GLN A 22 1.29 -9.94 -0.82
N GLU A 23 2.03 -9.75 0.28
CA GLU A 23 2.79 -10.82 0.95
C GLU A 23 1.92 -12.05 1.23
N ARG A 24 0.67 -11.83 1.67
CA ARG A 24 -0.30 -12.91 1.92
C ARG A 24 -0.58 -13.78 0.69
N ASP A 25 -0.60 -13.21 -0.50
CA ASP A 25 -0.87 -13.99 -1.71
C ASP A 25 0.32 -14.91 -2.02
N VAL A 26 1.53 -14.41 -1.82
CA VAL A 26 2.77 -15.19 -1.94
C VAL A 26 2.85 -16.25 -0.86
N ASP A 27 2.44 -15.94 0.38
CA ASP A 27 2.41 -16.94 1.46
C ASP A 27 1.56 -18.15 1.06
N LEU A 28 0.41 -17.92 0.42
CA LEU A 28 -0.49 -19.01 0.01
C LEU A 28 0.09 -19.81 -1.16
N ILE A 29 0.79 -19.16 -2.09
CA ILE A 29 1.52 -19.85 -3.15
C ILE A 29 2.57 -20.80 -2.55
N LEU A 30 3.41 -20.26 -1.65
CA LEU A 30 4.45 -21.03 -0.97
C LEU A 30 3.88 -22.15 -0.11
N LEU A 31 2.83 -21.87 0.66
CA LEU A 31 2.16 -22.86 1.50
C LEU A 31 1.62 -24.03 0.68
N GLU A 32 1.02 -23.75 -0.49
CA GLU A 32 0.55 -24.81 -1.39
C GLU A 32 1.72 -25.65 -1.92
N GLU A 33 2.77 -25.02 -2.43
CA GLU A 33 3.93 -25.74 -2.99
C GLU A 33 4.64 -26.60 -1.92
N LEU A 34 4.91 -26.02 -0.75
CA LEU A 34 5.53 -26.70 0.39
C LEU A 34 4.68 -27.83 0.98
N SER A 35 3.36 -27.83 0.73
CA SER A 35 2.46 -28.85 1.24
C SER A 35 2.11 -29.93 0.23
N THR A 36 2.31 -29.67 -1.08
CA THR A 36 1.73 -30.53 -2.13
C THR A 36 2.71 -30.97 -3.22
N ASP A 37 3.88 -30.35 -3.34
CA ASP A 37 4.88 -30.69 -4.35
C ASP A 37 6.23 -31.03 -3.70
N ASN A 38 6.52 -32.33 -3.55
CA ASN A 38 7.81 -32.79 -3.02
C ASN A 38 8.99 -32.37 -3.92
N SER A 39 8.80 -32.27 -5.24
CA SER A 39 9.85 -31.84 -6.15
C SER A 39 10.16 -30.35 -6.03
N PHE A 40 9.18 -29.54 -5.60
CA PHE A 40 9.41 -28.17 -5.19
C PHE A 40 10.16 -28.14 -3.86
N CYS A 41 9.74 -28.94 -2.87
CA CYS A 41 10.39 -28.98 -1.56
C CYS A 41 11.87 -29.38 -1.65
N GLU A 42 12.19 -30.46 -2.38
CA GLU A 42 13.58 -30.91 -2.59
C GLU A 42 14.43 -29.85 -3.28
N TRP A 43 13.88 -29.18 -4.29
CA TRP A 43 14.54 -28.06 -4.96
C TRP A 43 14.77 -26.90 -3.98
N PHE A 44 13.73 -26.49 -3.25
CA PHE A 44 13.77 -25.37 -2.32
C PHE A 44 14.84 -25.56 -1.22
N ILE A 45 14.93 -26.77 -0.65
CA ILE A 45 15.96 -27.10 0.35
C ILE A 45 17.37 -27.06 -0.25
N ARG A 46 17.54 -27.58 -1.46
CA ARG A 46 18.84 -27.58 -2.14
C ARG A 46 19.31 -26.17 -2.51
N GLU A 47 18.43 -25.33 -3.03
CA GLU A 47 18.80 -23.94 -3.38
C GLU A 47 19.20 -23.11 -2.14
N LEU A 48 18.65 -23.45 -0.96
CA LEU A 48 19.03 -22.84 0.30
C LEU A 48 20.26 -23.49 0.97
N GLU A 49 20.88 -24.48 0.32
CA GLU A 49 22.03 -25.24 0.86
C GLU A 49 21.75 -25.87 2.26
N LEU A 50 20.50 -26.26 2.51
CA LEU A 50 20.05 -26.83 3.77
C LEU A 50 20.18 -28.36 3.79
N PRO A 51 20.14 -29.02 4.97
CA PRO A 51 20.25 -30.48 5.04
C PRO A 51 19.18 -31.19 4.21
N ASP A 52 19.59 -32.26 3.51
CA ASP A 52 18.77 -32.95 2.51
C ASP A 52 17.38 -33.34 3.01
N LEU A 53 16.38 -33.17 2.16
CA LEU A 53 14.99 -33.53 2.47
C LEU A 53 14.77 -35.04 2.31
N THR A 54 14.30 -35.69 3.36
CA THR A 54 13.88 -37.11 3.34
C THR A 54 12.36 -37.26 3.37
N SER A 55 11.66 -36.43 4.15
CA SER A 55 10.19 -36.42 4.19
C SER A 55 9.66 -35.08 4.68
N VAL A 56 8.49 -34.67 4.17
CA VAL A 56 7.79 -33.45 4.60
C VAL A 56 6.84 -33.78 5.75
N ASN A 57 6.87 -32.97 6.80
CA ASN A 57 5.96 -33.07 7.94
C ASN A 57 4.77 -32.11 7.79
N GLY A 58 4.99 -30.95 7.18
CA GLY A 58 3.95 -29.98 6.87
C GLY A 58 4.45 -28.55 6.78
N ALA A 59 3.58 -27.66 6.33
CA ALA A 59 3.78 -26.22 6.31
C ALA A 59 2.58 -25.53 6.97
N TRP A 60 2.82 -24.45 7.71
CA TRP A 60 1.78 -23.69 8.39
C TRP A 60 2.04 -22.20 8.27
N ARG A 61 0.98 -21.42 8.08
CA ARG A 61 1.05 -19.96 7.97
C ARG A 61 0.68 -19.29 9.29
N SER A 62 1.26 -18.12 9.56
CA SER A 62 0.88 -17.24 10.68
C SER A 62 1.06 -17.88 12.06
N ILE A 63 2.20 -18.52 12.29
CA ILE A 63 2.50 -19.18 13.56
C ILE A 63 2.97 -18.16 14.60
N SER A 64 2.15 -17.96 15.62
CA SER A 64 2.52 -17.16 16.80
C SER A 64 2.96 -18.09 17.93
N ALA A 65 4.25 -18.13 18.22
CA ALA A 65 4.82 -18.97 19.28
C ALA A 65 5.67 -18.13 20.26
N PHE A 66 5.65 -18.55 21.52
CA PHE A 66 6.53 -18.05 22.60
C PHE A 66 6.44 -16.55 22.91
N GLY A 67 5.40 -15.85 22.43
CA GLY A 67 5.25 -14.41 22.63
C GLY A 67 6.28 -13.57 21.85
N LEU A 68 6.98 -14.16 20.88
CA LEU A 68 8.07 -13.51 20.12
C LEU A 68 7.60 -12.93 18.78
N GLY A 69 6.29 -12.69 18.60
CA GLY A 69 5.68 -12.26 17.33
C GLY A 69 5.16 -13.43 16.46
N GLU A 70 4.90 -13.14 15.20
CA GLU A 70 4.40 -14.11 14.20
C GLU A 70 5.57 -14.63 13.34
N THR A 71 5.45 -15.83 12.81
CA THR A 71 6.23 -16.36 11.68
C THR A 71 5.29 -16.51 10.50
N ASP A 72 5.66 -15.94 9.34
CA ASP A 72 4.79 -15.94 8.17
C ASP A 72 4.52 -17.37 7.72
N ILE A 73 5.57 -18.18 7.51
CA ILE A 73 5.44 -19.61 7.23
C ILE A 73 6.43 -20.41 8.09
N LEU A 74 5.93 -21.45 8.77
CA LEU A 74 6.75 -22.50 9.37
C LEU A 74 6.69 -23.73 8.47
N PHE A 75 7.83 -24.17 7.96
CA PHE A 75 7.96 -25.43 7.22
C PHE A 75 8.71 -26.47 8.05
N SER A 76 8.20 -27.69 8.12
CA SER A 76 8.85 -28.80 8.80
C SER A 76 9.07 -29.98 7.86
N TYR A 77 10.28 -30.50 7.90
CA TYR A 77 10.68 -31.70 7.19
C TYR A 77 11.70 -32.49 8.03
N ASN A 78 12.01 -33.71 7.60
CA ASN A 78 13.08 -34.52 8.20
C ASN A 78 14.25 -34.65 7.23
N SER A 79 15.46 -34.55 7.77
CA SER A 79 16.70 -34.95 7.10
C SER A 79 17.26 -36.16 7.82
N SER A 80 17.16 -37.33 7.18
CA SER A 80 17.37 -38.62 7.84
C SER A 80 16.48 -38.76 9.09
N ASP A 81 17.07 -38.92 10.27
CA ASP A 81 16.40 -39.05 11.57
C ASP A 81 16.19 -37.71 12.28
N LYS A 82 16.67 -36.60 11.70
CA LYS A 82 16.60 -35.27 12.31
C LYS A 82 15.42 -34.47 11.79
N LYS A 83 14.62 -33.93 12.70
CA LYS A 83 13.52 -33.02 12.39
C LYS A 83 14.03 -31.59 12.26
N ILE A 84 13.68 -30.94 11.16
CA ILE A 84 14.13 -29.59 10.83
C ILE A 84 12.92 -28.65 10.75
N PHE A 85 13.08 -27.44 11.30
CA PHE A 85 12.14 -26.33 11.16
C PHE A 85 12.77 -25.19 10.35
N LEU A 86 12.08 -24.73 9.30
CA LEU A 86 12.38 -23.49 8.60
C LEU A 86 11.35 -22.45 8.97
N LEU A 87 11.81 -21.36 9.58
CA LEU A 87 11.00 -20.19 9.87
C LEU A 87 11.20 -19.22 8.73
N ILE A 88 10.23 -19.19 7.82
CA ILE A 88 10.26 -18.40 6.60
C ILE A 88 9.59 -17.06 6.88
N GLU A 89 10.34 -15.97 6.70
CA GLU A 89 9.85 -14.61 6.63
C GLU A 89 9.64 -14.25 5.15
N ASN A 90 8.46 -13.71 4.82
CA ASN A 90 8.13 -13.30 3.47
C ASN A 90 8.02 -11.77 3.40
N LYS A 91 8.75 -11.17 2.46
CA LYS A 91 8.81 -9.71 2.31
C LYS A 91 8.61 -9.26 0.88
N LEU A 92 7.68 -8.34 0.68
CA LEU A 92 7.46 -7.68 -0.61
C LEU A 92 7.80 -6.19 -0.59
N ASP A 93 7.85 -5.53 0.57
CA ASP A 93 8.17 -4.09 0.69
C ASP A 93 9.42 -3.85 1.56
N ALA A 94 10.20 -2.82 1.21
CA ALA A 94 11.56 -2.54 1.65
C ALA A 94 11.67 -1.93 3.05
N THR A 95 10.57 -1.70 3.78
CA THR A 95 10.65 -1.13 5.12
C THR A 95 11.05 -2.18 6.14
N PHE A 96 12.34 -2.24 6.45
CA PHE A 96 12.90 -3.00 7.56
C PHE A 96 12.34 -2.51 8.90
N GLN A 97 11.96 -3.44 9.77
CA GLN A 97 11.92 -3.19 11.21
C GLN A 97 13.16 -3.87 11.82
N ASN A 98 14.13 -3.09 12.31
CA ASN A 98 15.44 -3.54 12.81
C ASN A 98 15.42 -4.68 13.87
N GLU A 99 14.26 -5.00 14.46
CA GLU A 99 14.16 -6.06 15.47
C GLU A 99 13.62 -7.40 14.91
N GLN A 100 13.23 -7.46 13.63
CA GLN A 100 12.51 -8.62 13.11
C GLN A 100 13.38 -9.88 13.00
N PHE A 101 14.60 -9.79 12.47
CA PHE A 101 15.51 -10.94 12.36
C PHE A 101 15.87 -11.53 13.73
N ASN A 102 16.16 -10.67 14.71
CA ASN A 102 16.46 -11.10 16.08
C ASN A 102 15.31 -11.90 16.72
N ARG A 103 14.05 -11.64 16.35
CA ARG A 103 12.90 -12.43 16.82
C ARG A 103 12.92 -13.85 16.24
N TYR A 104 13.33 -14.00 14.98
CA TYR A 104 13.45 -15.30 14.34
C TYR A 104 14.57 -16.14 14.97
N LEU A 105 15.75 -15.54 15.19
CA LEU A 105 16.85 -16.24 15.87
C LEU A 105 16.44 -16.74 17.26
N LYS A 106 15.86 -15.88 18.10
CA LYS A 106 15.36 -16.28 19.42
C LYS A 106 14.31 -17.41 19.33
N ARG A 107 13.45 -17.38 18.32
CA ARG A 107 12.45 -18.44 18.12
C ARG A 107 13.09 -19.76 17.69
N THR A 108 14.12 -19.73 16.83
CA THR A 108 14.88 -20.94 16.50
C THR A 108 15.52 -21.56 17.74
N GLU A 109 16.13 -20.74 18.61
CA GLU A 109 16.72 -21.19 19.87
C GLU A 109 15.68 -21.80 20.83
N GLU A 110 14.48 -21.22 20.92
CA GLU A 110 13.38 -21.75 21.72
C GLU A 110 12.91 -23.13 21.24
N TYR A 111 12.75 -23.31 19.92
CA TYR A 111 12.36 -24.62 19.36
C TYR A 111 13.40 -25.71 19.65
N LEU A 112 14.69 -25.36 19.57
CA LEU A 112 15.79 -26.27 19.92
C LEU A 112 15.82 -26.58 21.42
N THR A 113 15.67 -25.55 22.26
CA THR A 113 15.69 -25.70 23.74
C THR A 113 14.55 -26.59 24.23
N LYS A 114 13.36 -26.46 23.61
CA LYS A 114 12.19 -27.29 23.91
C LYS A 114 12.20 -28.64 23.23
N LYS A 115 13.21 -28.93 22.41
CA LYS A 115 13.35 -30.17 21.63
C LYS A 115 12.14 -30.45 20.74
N GLU A 116 11.57 -29.40 20.16
CA GLU A 116 10.47 -29.54 19.18
C GLU A 116 11.00 -29.90 17.78
N CYS A 117 12.29 -29.63 17.53
CA CYS A 117 13.08 -30.03 16.37
C CYS A 117 14.56 -30.22 16.78
N ASP A 118 15.34 -30.83 15.88
CA ASP A 118 16.80 -31.04 16.05
C ASP A 118 17.62 -29.89 15.45
N ASN A 119 17.09 -29.25 14.39
CA ASN A 119 17.67 -28.08 13.75
C ASN A 119 16.58 -27.07 13.40
N ALA A 120 16.93 -25.78 13.43
CA ALA A 120 16.03 -24.70 13.05
C ALA A 120 16.80 -23.60 12.30
N PHE A 121 16.19 -23.07 11.23
CA PHE A 121 16.79 -22.03 10.39
C PHE A 121 15.80 -20.89 10.15
N ALA A 122 16.29 -19.66 10.14
CA ALA A 122 15.55 -18.51 9.67
C ALA A 122 15.85 -18.31 8.17
N VAL A 123 14.81 -18.19 7.36
CA VAL A 123 14.91 -18.04 5.90
C VAL A 123 14.11 -16.83 5.46
N LEU A 124 14.69 -16.02 4.58
CA LEU A 124 13.99 -14.91 3.93
C LEU A 124 13.55 -15.31 2.52
N ILE A 125 12.29 -15.03 2.19
CA ILE A 125 11.83 -15.05 0.79
C ILE A 125 11.39 -13.64 0.45
N ALA A 126 12.08 -13.03 -0.50
CA ALA A 126 11.81 -11.65 -0.92
C ALA A 126 12.29 -11.43 -2.36
N PRO A 127 11.89 -10.34 -3.02
CA PRO A 127 12.46 -9.99 -4.32
C PRO A 127 13.97 -9.75 -4.27
N GLU A 128 14.67 -10.00 -5.38
CA GLU A 128 16.13 -9.89 -5.49
C GLU A 128 16.68 -8.57 -4.93
N LEU A 129 16.07 -7.44 -5.33
CA LEU A 129 16.45 -6.11 -4.84
C LEU A 129 16.36 -5.98 -3.31
N TYR A 130 15.43 -6.68 -2.65
CA TYR A 130 15.34 -6.68 -1.20
C TYR A 130 16.51 -7.47 -0.59
N CYS A 131 16.79 -8.66 -1.14
CA CYS A 131 17.87 -9.53 -0.68
C CYS A 131 19.25 -8.88 -0.84
N GLU A 132 19.47 -8.07 -1.87
CA GLU A 132 20.72 -7.30 -2.07
C GLU A 132 20.92 -6.19 -1.02
N ASN A 133 19.84 -5.68 -0.43
CA ASN A 133 19.85 -4.52 0.47
C ASN A 133 19.72 -4.91 1.95
N GLN A 134 19.76 -6.20 2.28
CA GLN A 134 19.71 -6.72 3.65
C GLN A 134 20.98 -7.50 3.97
N SER A 135 21.37 -7.55 5.24
CA SER A 135 22.57 -8.26 5.71
C SER A 135 22.30 -9.24 6.84
N ASP A 136 21.04 -9.39 7.24
CA ASP A 136 20.66 -10.10 8.45
C ASP A 136 20.42 -11.59 8.18
N PHE A 137 19.69 -11.91 7.11
CA PHE A 137 19.39 -13.28 6.72
C PHE A 137 20.50 -13.85 5.84
N GLU A 138 21.22 -14.85 6.36
CA GLU A 138 22.19 -15.64 5.59
C GLU A 138 21.52 -16.53 4.55
N ASN A 139 20.38 -17.14 4.91
CA ASN A 139 19.61 -18.00 4.03
C ASN A 139 18.45 -17.22 3.42
N TYR A 140 18.45 -17.05 2.10
CA TYR A 140 17.35 -16.42 1.39
C TYR A 140 17.13 -17.03 0.01
N LEU A 141 15.90 -16.89 -0.49
CA LEU A 141 15.55 -17.24 -1.86
C LEU A 141 14.74 -16.11 -2.50
N THR A 142 15.00 -15.80 -3.76
CA THR A 142 14.32 -14.69 -4.42
C THR A 142 12.98 -15.10 -5.02
N TYR A 143 12.05 -14.15 -5.12
CA TYR A 143 10.79 -14.36 -5.85
C TYR A 143 11.05 -14.72 -7.32
N GLU A 144 12.07 -14.10 -7.91
CA GLU A 144 12.53 -14.33 -9.28
C GLU A 144 12.99 -15.78 -9.47
N THR A 145 13.85 -16.30 -8.59
CA THR A 145 14.31 -17.70 -8.62
C THR A 145 13.15 -18.69 -8.49
N ILE A 146 12.18 -18.41 -7.61
CA ILE A 146 10.97 -19.24 -7.47
C ILE A 146 10.10 -19.18 -8.74
N ALA A 147 9.93 -17.99 -9.33
CA ALA A 147 9.16 -17.81 -10.55
C ALA A 147 9.79 -18.59 -11.72
N GLU A 148 11.12 -18.53 -11.88
CA GLU A 148 11.86 -19.28 -12.89
C GLU A 148 11.71 -20.78 -12.70
N ARG A 149 11.80 -21.27 -11.46
CA ARG A 149 11.57 -22.69 -11.15
C ARG A 149 10.19 -23.16 -11.57
N LEU A 150 9.15 -22.39 -11.23
CA LEU A 150 7.77 -22.71 -11.57
C LEU A 150 7.56 -22.67 -13.09
N GLU A 151 8.15 -21.69 -13.78
CA GLU A 151 8.11 -21.59 -15.24
C GLU A 151 8.78 -22.79 -15.91
N PHE A 152 9.94 -23.24 -15.39
CA PHE A 152 10.65 -24.42 -15.87
C PHE A 152 9.81 -25.70 -15.80
N VAL A 153 8.99 -25.87 -14.74
CA VAL A 153 8.05 -27.01 -14.67
C VAL A 153 6.95 -26.91 -15.73
N GLY A 154 6.51 -25.69 -16.06
CA GLY A 154 5.71 -25.40 -17.25
C GLY A 154 4.25 -25.88 -17.23
N SER A 155 3.76 -26.43 -16.11
CA SER A 155 2.33 -26.74 -15.97
C SER A 155 1.49 -25.47 -15.99
N LYS A 156 0.22 -25.54 -16.40
CA LYS A 156 -0.68 -24.36 -16.39
C LYS A 156 -0.78 -23.71 -15.00
N ARG A 157 -0.73 -24.52 -13.93
CA ARG A 157 -0.74 -24.03 -12.54
C ARG A 157 0.56 -23.29 -12.22
N ASN A 158 1.70 -23.85 -12.62
CA ASN A 158 3.00 -23.29 -12.29
C ASN A 158 3.29 -22.02 -13.10
N LEU A 159 2.91 -21.98 -14.38
CA LEU A 159 2.97 -20.76 -15.19
C LEU A 159 2.10 -19.64 -14.61
N PHE A 160 0.91 -19.99 -14.09
CA PHE A 160 0.06 -19.00 -13.42
C PHE A 160 0.72 -18.45 -12.15
N LYS A 161 1.24 -19.31 -11.28
CA LYS A 161 1.94 -18.88 -10.05
C LYS A 161 3.22 -18.10 -10.34
N SER A 162 4.00 -18.52 -11.34
CA SER A 162 5.18 -17.79 -11.84
C SER A 162 4.80 -16.37 -12.27
N ASN A 163 3.73 -16.22 -13.06
CA ASN A 163 3.23 -14.91 -13.46
C ASN A 163 2.78 -14.05 -12.27
N LEU A 164 2.20 -14.64 -11.21
CA LEU A 164 1.87 -13.89 -9.99
C LEU A 164 3.13 -13.38 -9.28
N LEU A 165 4.18 -14.20 -9.15
CA LEU A 165 5.45 -13.77 -8.56
C LEU A 165 6.14 -12.68 -9.40
N GLN A 166 6.08 -12.77 -10.73
CA GLN A 166 6.57 -11.73 -11.63
C GLN A 166 5.81 -10.41 -11.46
N ILE A 167 4.49 -10.44 -11.28
CA ILE A 167 3.69 -9.24 -10.97
C ILE A 167 4.15 -8.62 -9.63
N ALA A 168 4.51 -9.44 -8.65
CA ALA A 168 5.02 -8.97 -7.36
C ALA A 168 6.37 -8.25 -7.52
N THR A 169 7.28 -8.77 -8.33
CA THR A 169 8.64 -8.20 -8.53
C THR A 169 8.63 -6.97 -9.45
N GLU A 170 7.76 -6.92 -10.46
CA GLU A 170 7.59 -5.73 -11.32
C GLU A 170 7.22 -4.47 -10.53
N LYS A 171 6.48 -4.63 -9.43
CA LYS A 171 6.08 -3.54 -8.53
C LYS A 171 7.28 -2.91 -7.80
N LEU A 172 8.33 -3.69 -7.50
CA LEU A 172 9.56 -3.17 -6.89
C LEU A 172 10.54 -2.61 -7.91
N ARG A 173 10.68 -3.28 -9.07
CA ARG A 173 11.60 -2.83 -10.13
C ARG A 173 11.22 -1.47 -10.72
N ARG A 174 9.93 -1.11 -10.70
CA ARG A 174 9.46 0.23 -11.11
C ARG A 174 9.64 1.28 -10.01
N GLY A 175 10.14 0.91 -8.84
CA GLY A 175 9.82 1.58 -7.58
C GLY A 175 8.30 1.46 -7.32
N TYR A 176 7.82 1.81 -6.14
CA TYR A 176 6.41 2.12 -6.00
C TYR A 176 6.08 3.32 -6.92
N GLN A 177 5.77 3.04 -8.17
CA GLN A 177 4.93 3.90 -8.97
C GLN A 177 3.54 3.59 -8.40
N PRO A 178 2.87 4.54 -7.72
CA PRO A 178 1.42 4.47 -7.72
C PRO A 178 1.03 4.19 -9.18
N VAL A 179 -0.07 3.49 -9.42
CA VAL A 179 -0.69 3.60 -10.75
C VAL A 179 -1.05 5.08 -10.87
N ASN A 180 -0.08 5.87 -11.36
CA ASN A 180 -0.17 7.28 -11.58
C ASN A 180 -1.05 7.30 -12.80
N SER A 181 -2.36 7.34 -12.53
CA SER A 181 -3.31 7.72 -13.54
C SER A 181 -2.84 9.08 -14.01
N VAL A 182 -2.27 9.12 -15.21
CA VAL A 182 -1.93 10.35 -15.91
C VAL A 182 -3.10 11.34 -15.80
N PRO A 183 -4.38 10.91 -15.95
CA PRO A 183 -5.53 11.74 -15.62
C PRO A 183 -5.53 12.35 -14.21
N VAL A 184 -5.27 11.55 -13.17
CA VAL A 184 -5.24 12.05 -11.77
C VAL A 184 -4.09 13.03 -11.55
N GLN A 185 -2.89 12.75 -12.08
CA GLN A 185 -1.76 13.68 -11.96
C GLN A 185 -2.05 15.00 -12.66
N SER A 186 -2.53 14.94 -13.91
CA SER A 186 -2.92 16.12 -14.68
C SER A 186 -4.02 16.91 -13.97
N PHE A 187 -5.05 16.23 -13.46
CA PHE A 187 -6.13 16.87 -12.72
C PHE A 187 -5.61 17.64 -11.50
N TRP A 188 -4.75 17.02 -10.68
CA TRP A 188 -4.20 17.67 -9.48
C TRP A 188 -3.28 18.84 -9.82
N HIS A 189 -2.50 18.74 -10.90
CA HIS A 189 -1.67 19.83 -11.38
C HIS A 189 -2.52 21.02 -11.82
N SER A 190 -3.52 20.78 -12.68
CA SER A 190 -4.43 21.83 -13.16
C SER A 190 -5.28 22.43 -12.04
N TYR A 191 -5.71 21.61 -11.06
CA TYR A 191 -6.36 22.10 -9.85
C TYR A 191 -5.45 23.06 -9.06
N TRP A 192 -4.18 22.69 -8.89
CA TRP A 192 -3.21 23.52 -8.18
C TRP A 192 -2.96 24.83 -8.93
N GLU A 193 -2.69 24.79 -10.23
CA GLU A 193 -2.47 25.99 -11.07
C GLU A 193 -3.67 26.94 -11.03
N PHE A 194 -4.88 26.41 -11.28
CA PHE A 194 -6.11 27.19 -11.22
C PHE A 194 -6.32 27.83 -9.84
N LYS A 195 -6.01 27.10 -8.76
CA LYS A 195 -6.08 27.61 -7.39
C LYS A 195 -5.06 28.72 -7.15
N GLU A 196 -3.79 28.53 -7.53
CA GLU A 196 -2.75 29.55 -7.36
C GLU A 196 -3.11 30.85 -8.08
N GLU A 197 -3.69 30.76 -9.27
CA GLU A 197 -4.10 31.93 -10.07
C GLU A 197 -5.31 32.66 -9.46
N ASN A 198 -6.33 31.92 -9.01
CA ASN A 198 -7.63 32.51 -8.66
C ASN A 198 -7.86 32.68 -7.16
N TYR A 199 -7.19 31.87 -6.32
CA TYR A 199 -7.39 31.82 -4.87
C TYR A 199 -6.04 31.75 -4.10
N PRO A 200 -5.11 32.70 -4.31
CA PRO A 200 -3.78 32.68 -3.68
C PRO A 200 -3.84 32.78 -2.15
N SER A 201 -4.98 33.20 -1.63
CA SER A 201 -5.26 33.35 -0.20
C SER A 201 -5.40 32.01 0.54
N LEU A 202 -5.62 30.92 -0.20
CA LEU A 202 -5.67 29.53 0.27
C LEU A 202 -4.36 28.82 -0.10
N ILE A 203 -3.55 28.45 0.88
CA ILE A 203 -2.23 27.83 0.66
C ILE A 203 -2.40 26.33 0.39
N MET A 204 -1.68 25.79 -0.60
CA MET A 204 -1.66 24.36 -0.91
C MET A 204 -0.24 23.96 -1.34
N LYS A 205 0.21 22.77 -0.93
CA LYS A 205 1.49 22.22 -1.40
C LYS A 205 1.37 21.90 -2.89
N LYS A 206 2.35 22.33 -3.70
CA LYS A 206 2.44 21.93 -5.11
C LYS A 206 2.44 20.39 -5.21
N PRO A 207 1.54 19.78 -6.01
CA PRO A 207 1.52 18.35 -6.19
C PRO A 207 2.79 17.89 -6.90
N ASP A 208 3.36 16.78 -6.42
CA ASP A 208 4.53 16.12 -7.01
C ASP A 208 4.09 14.74 -7.53
N ILE A 209 4.10 13.72 -6.66
CA ILE A 209 3.46 12.42 -6.94
C ILE A 209 2.15 12.33 -6.15
N VAL A 210 1.03 12.28 -6.87
CA VAL A 210 -0.30 12.11 -6.28
C VAL A 210 -0.82 10.66 -6.41
N PRO A 211 -1.16 9.96 -5.31
CA PRO A 211 -1.78 8.64 -5.40
C PRO A 211 -3.13 8.65 -6.12
N HIS A 212 -3.46 7.58 -6.86
CA HIS A 212 -4.73 7.43 -7.59
C HIS A 212 -5.97 7.74 -6.73
N ASN A 213 -5.96 7.33 -5.46
CA ASN A 213 -7.08 7.49 -4.54
C ASN A 213 -7.06 8.81 -3.75
N SER A 214 -6.13 9.72 -4.06
CA SER A 214 -6.07 11.05 -3.45
C SER A 214 -7.22 11.91 -3.95
N ASP A 215 -8.26 12.00 -3.14
CA ASP A 215 -9.53 12.65 -3.51
C ASP A 215 -9.74 14.00 -2.83
N TRP A 216 -8.92 14.36 -1.83
CA TRP A 216 -9.17 15.50 -0.96
C TRP A 216 -8.03 16.52 -0.99
N PRO A 217 -8.00 17.46 -1.95
CA PRO A 217 -7.15 18.64 -1.86
C PRO A 217 -7.22 19.30 -0.48
N MET A 218 -6.04 19.54 0.10
CA MET A 218 -5.85 20.14 1.42
C MET A 218 -5.32 21.56 1.26
N LEU A 219 -6.05 22.52 1.81
CA LEU A 219 -5.73 23.92 1.78
C LEU A 219 -5.65 24.51 3.18
N TYR A 220 -4.91 25.60 3.32
CA TYR A 220 -4.54 26.19 4.61
C TYR A 220 -4.58 27.72 4.56
N ASP A 221 -4.64 28.33 5.73
CA ASP A 221 -4.33 29.75 5.94
C ASP A 221 -3.44 29.86 7.18
N ASP A 222 -2.30 30.55 7.07
CA ASP A 222 -1.32 30.64 8.16
C ASP A 222 -1.87 31.31 9.43
N ARG A 223 -2.91 32.14 9.29
CA ARG A 223 -3.58 32.83 10.40
C ARG A 223 -4.59 31.94 11.13
N LEU A 224 -4.96 30.79 10.55
CA LEU A 224 -5.97 29.87 11.07
C LEU A 224 -5.33 28.53 11.48
N LYS A 225 -4.55 28.58 12.58
CA LYS A 225 -3.91 27.37 13.11
C LYS A 225 -4.95 26.32 13.52
N ASN A 226 -4.62 25.06 13.31
CA ASN A 226 -5.46 23.89 13.59
C ASN A 226 -6.77 23.82 12.78
N ILE A 227 -6.93 24.63 11.74
CA ILE A 227 -8.03 24.57 10.80
C ILE A 227 -7.49 24.14 9.43
N VAL A 228 -8.06 23.08 8.87
CA VAL A 228 -7.69 22.55 7.54
C VAL A 228 -8.89 22.59 6.62
N PHE A 229 -8.71 23.14 5.43
CA PHE A 229 -9.72 23.22 4.39
C PHE A 229 -9.58 22.02 3.46
N TYR A 230 -10.62 21.20 3.36
CA TYR A 230 -10.66 20.03 2.48
C TYR A 230 -11.66 20.26 1.35
N HIS A 231 -11.25 20.07 0.11
CA HIS A 231 -12.18 19.91 -1.00
C HIS A 231 -12.36 18.42 -1.27
N LYS A 232 -13.50 17.83 -0.88
CA LYS A 232 -13.73 16.38 -0.98
C LYS A 232 -14.39 16.05 -2.32
N LEU A 233 -13.58 15.88 -3.36
CA LEU A 233 -14.00 15.86 -4.76
C LEU A 233 -15.14 14.86 -5.03
N GLY A 234 -14.93 13.56 -4.76
CA GLY A 234 -15.95 12.54 -5.01
C GLY A 234 -17.16 12.62 -4.07
N GLN A 235 -16.98 13.23 -2.89
CA GLN A 235 -18.08 13.48 -1.94
C GLN A 235 -18.90 14.73 -2.30
N GLY A 236 -18.34 15.61 -3.12
CA GLY A 236 -18.91 16.89 -3.52
C GLY A 236 -19.10 17.89 -2.39
N ASN A 237 -18.24 17.85 -1.36
CA ASN A 237 -18.32 18.76 -0.22
C ASN A 237 -16.98 19.45 0.02
N THR A 238 -17.05 20.68 0.52
CA THR A 238 -15.92 21.41 1.07
C THR A 238 -16.07 21.52 2.58
N ASP A 239 -15.01 21.19 3.32
CA ASP A 239 -15.00 21.18 4.78
C ASP A 239 -13.90 22.10 5.32
N ALA A 240 -14.24 23.08 6.17
CA ALA A 240 -13.26 23.69 7.08
C ALA A 240 -13.27 22.90 8.39
N THR A 241 -12.22 22.14 8.66
CA THR A 241 -12.14 21.17 9.78
C THR A 241 -11.28 21.70 10.91
N PHE A 242 -11.88 21.79 12.09
CA PHE A 242 -11.29 22.26 13.33
C PHE A 242 -10.72 21.07 14.12
N LYS A 243 -9.40 21.04 14.31
CA LYS A 243 -8.69 19.95 15.01
C LYS A 243 -8.26 20.41 16.40
N GLY A 244 -8.57 19.63 17.43
CA GLY A 244 -8.12 19.94 18.80
C GLY A 244 -8.79 21.16 19.46
N PHE A 245 -9.91 21.64 18.90
CA PHE A 245 -10.70 22.70 19.54
C PHE A 245 -11.63 22.12 20.63
N PRO A 246 -11.87 22.85 21.73
CA PRO A 246 -12.83 22.45 22.76
C PRO A 246 -14.25 22.31 22.22
N GLU A 247 -15.06 21.45 22.85
CA GLU A 247 -16.44 21.20 22.41
C GLU A 247 -17.31 22.46 22.43
N GLN A 248 -17.07 23.40 23.36
CA GLN A 248 -17.81 24.65 23.46
C GLN A 248 -17.65 25.52 22.20
N VAL A 249 -16.47 25.49 21.55
CA VAL A 249 -16.23 26.20 20.30
C VAL A 249 -17.11 25.63 19.19
N GLY A 250 -17.25 24.30 19.13
CA GLY A 250 -18.13 23.63 18.18
C GLY A 250 -19.60 23.98 18.38
N VAL A 251 -20.07 24.07 19.63
CA VAL A 251 -21.45 24.49 19.95
C VAL A 251 -21.70 25.92 19.47
N LYS A 252 -20.81 26.85 19.80
CA LYS A 252 -20.93 28.26 19.40
C LYS A 252 -20.93 28.43 17.87
N ILE A 253 -20.04 27.73 17.17
CA ILE A 253 -20.01 27.74 15.71
C ILE A 253 -21.31 27.21 15.12
N LYS A 254 -21.90 26.17 15.71
CA LYS A 254 -23.17 25.60 15.24
C LYS A 254 -24.33 26.59 15.38
N GLU A 255 -24.36 27.40 16.42
CA GLU A 255 -25.40 28.42 16.67
C GLU A 255 -25.29 29.62 15.71
N LEU A 256 -24.07 30.00 15.34
CA LEU A 256 -23.79 31.17 14.51
C LEU A 256 -23.64 30.81 13.02
N LEU A 257 -23.82 29.54 12.68
CA LEU A 257 -23.55 29.06 11.34
C LEU A 257 -24.52 29.67 10.34
N PRO A 258 -24.02 30.24 9.23
CA PRO A 258 -24.90 30.81 8.22
C PRO A 258 -25.64 29.72 7.45
N GLU A 259 -26.80 30.07 6.87
CA GLU A 259 -27.72 29.11 6.21
C GLU A 259 -27.09 28.31 5.06
N TRP A 260 -26.05 28.87 4.42
CA TRP A 260 -25.33 28.21 3.32
C TRP A 260 -24.38 27.10 3.80
N ALA A 261 -24.19 26.93 5.10
CA ALA A 261 -23.27 25.97 5.69
C ALA A 261 -23.97 24.98 6.63
N LYS A 262 -23.32 23.83 6.87
CA LYS A 262 -23.78 22.79 7.80
C LYS A 262 -22.68 22.42 8.79
N PHE A 263 -23.06 22.24 10.05
CA PHE A 263 -22.15 21.73 11.06
C PHE A 263 -22.06 20.21 10.97
N LYS A 264 -20.84 19.67 10.97
CA LYS A 264 -20.59 18.22 10.98
C LYS A 264 -19.67 17.84 12.15
N LYS A 265 -20.19 17.05 13.10
CA LYS A 265 -19.40 16.46 14.20
C LYS A 265 -18.66 15.21 13.73
N HIS A 266 -17.40 15.06 14.15
CA HIS A 266 -16.58 13.86 14.03
C HIS A 266 -16.08 13.44 15.42
N THR A 267 -15.38 12.30 15.53
CA THR A 267 -14.95 11.75 16.84
C THR A 267 -14.01 12.66 17.62
N LYS A 268 -13.09 13.36 16.95
CA LYS A 268 -12.05 14.22 17.57
C LYS A 268 -11.99 15.63 16.97
N SER A 269 -12.97 16.00 16.16
CA SER A 269 -13.00 17.24 15.40
C SER A 269 -14.42 17.58 14.96
N PHE A 270 -14.60 18.76 14.40
CA PHE A 270 -15.82 19.13 13.70
C PHE A 270 -15.49 19.92 12.44
N SER A 271 -16.44 20.01 11.51
CA SER A 271 -16.29 20.75 10.27
C SER A 271 -17.46 21.67 10.00
N ILE A 272 -17.16 22.81 9.41
CA ILE A 272 -18.14 23.60 8.65
C ILE A 272 -18.13 23.05 7.23
N ARG A 273 -19.27 22.52 6.79
CA ARG A 273 -19.44 21.85 5.50
C ARG A 273 -20.32 22.67 4.57
N VAL A 274 -19.89 22.78 3.31
CA VAL A 274 -20.68 23.33 2.21
C VAL A 274 -20.67 22.33 1.05
N PHE A 275 -21.80 22.15 0.37
CA PHE A 275 -21.85 21.32 -0.83
C PHE A 275 -21.26 22.09 -2.01
N SER A 276 -20.35 21.46 -2.76
CA SER A 276 -19.64 22.07 -3.90
C SER A 276 -19.93 21.41 -5.24
N GLY A 277 -20.61 20.26 -5.26
CA GLY A 277 -20.78 19.44 -6.47
C GLY A 277 -19.70 18.35 -6.56
N LYS A 278 -20.07 17.17 -7.08
CA LYS A 278 -19.14 16.04 -7.20
C LYS A 278 -18.16 16.27 -8.34
N ILE A 279 -16.90 15.93 -8.10
CA ILE A 279 -15.82 16.02 -9.07
C ILE A 279 -15.13 14.65 -9.13
N ASP A 280 -14.90 14.17 -10.34
CA ASP A 280 -14.18 12.96 -10.63
C ASP A 280 -12.77 13.30 -11.12
N ARG A 281 -11.80 13.14 -10.23
CA ARG A 281 -10.37 13.37 -10.48
C ARG A 281 -9.76 12.49 -11.56
N THR A 282 -10.48 11.47 -12.04
CA THR A 282 -10.04 10.60 -13.14
C THR A 282 -10.46 11.11 -14.52
N LYS A 283 -11.30 12.15 -14.56
CA LYS A 283 -11.78 12.81 -15.79
C LYS A 283 -11.06 14.12 -16.05
N ASP A 284 -11.28 14.68 -17.23
CA ASP A 284 -10.70 15.96 -17.63
C ASP A 284 -11.07 17.09 -16.65
N PHE A 285 -10.11 17.97 -16.40
CA PHE A 285 -10.26 19.09 -15.48
C PHE A 285 -11.19 20.16 -16.03
N ASN A 286 -11.07 20.49 -17.32
CA ASN A 286 -11.83 21.57 -17.95
C ASN A 286 -13.31 21.25 -18.05
N GLU A 287 -13.67 19.97 -18.22
CA GLU A 287 -15.05 19.49 -18.16
C GLU A 287 -15.73 19.74 -16.80
N GLN A 288 -14.96 19.94 -15.74
CA GLN A 288 -15.44 20.05 -14.36
C GLN A 288 -15.06 21.38 -13.70
N LEU A 289 -14.57 22.34 -14.48
CA LEU A 289 -14.03 23.62 -14.01
C LEU A 289 -15.02 24.40 -13.15
N GLU A 290 -16.31 24.39 -13.52
CA GLU A 290 -17.37 25.07 -12.76
C GLU A 290 -17.50 24.49 -11.34
N SER A 291 -17.52 23.16 -11.21
CA SER A 291 -17.59 22.48 -9.90
C SER A 291 -16.32 22.74 -9.07
N VAL A 292 -15.15 22.73 -9.72
CA VAL A 292 -13.86 23.06 -9.07
C VAL A 292 -13.89 24.49 -8.53
N ALA A 293 -14.27 25.46 -9.37
CA ALA A 293 -14.35 26.87 -9.01
C ALA A 293 -15.38 27.12 -7.90
N ASN A 294 -16.54 26.46 -7.96
CA ASN A 294 -17.55 26.52 -6.91
C ASN A 294 -17.02 26.02 -5.55
N GLY A 295 -16.27 24.91 -5.56
CA GLY A 295 -15.64 24.41 -4.34
C GLY A 295 -14.58 25.35 -3.76
N LEU A 296 -13.69 25.88 -4.60
CA LEU A 296 -12.68 26.86 -4.14
C LEU A 296 -13.32 28.15 -3.61
N LYS A 297 -14.37 28.65 -4.28
CA LYS A 297 -15.19 29.77 -3.81
C LYS A 297 -15.83 29.49 -2.45
N ASN A 298 -16.36 28.29 -2.24
CA ASN A 298 -16.92 27.90 -0.94
C ASN A 298 -15.86 27.84 0.16
N LEU A 299 -14.66 27.35 -0.15
CA LEU A 299 -13.54 27.33 0.79
C LEU A 299 -13.10 28.74 1.17
N GLU A 300 -12.97 29.64 0.20
CA GLU A 300 -12.61 31.04 0.46
C GLU A 300 -13.71 31.76 1.25
N ARG A 301 -14.98 31.56 0.91
CA ARG A 301 -16.12 32.10 1.66
C ARG A 301 -16.10 31.61 3.11
N THR A 302 -15.88 30.32 3.32
CA THR A 302 -15.82 29.72 4.66
C THR A 302 -14.63 30.27 5.45
N ARG A 303 -13.47 30.38 4.81
CA ARG A 303 -12.27 30.99 5.38
C ARG A 303 -12.52 32.43 5.82
N ASN A 304 -13.10 33.26 4.96
CA ASN A 304 -13.37 34.67 5.27
C ASN A 304 -14.35 34.80 6.44
N TRP A 305 -15.42 33.99 6.44
CA TRP A 305 -16.35 33.94 7.56
C TRP A 305 -15.65 33.54 8.87
N ILE A 306 -14.75 32.55 8.85
CA ILE A 306 -13.97 32.17 10.04
C ILE A 306 -13.09 33.33 10.53
N ILE A 307 -12.46 34.07 9.62
CA ILE A 307 -11.57 35.20 9.97
C ILE A 307 -12.35 36.35 10.59
N GLU A 308 -13.47 36.74 9.98
CA GLU A 308 -14.37 37.79 10.49
C GLU A 308 -14.87 37.49 11.91
N ASN A 309 -14.93 36.20 12.23
CA ASN A 309 -15.48 35.67 13.46
C ASN A 309 -14.43 35.03 14.37
N LYS A 310 -13.14 35.31 14.11
CA LYS A 310 -12.00 34.66 14.79
C LYS A 310 -11.95 34.92 16.29
N ASN A 311 -12.60 35.98 16.78
CA ASN A 311 -12.69 36.31 18.21
C ASN A 311 -13.38 35.22 19.06
N TRP A 312 -13.91 34.17 18.43
CA TRP A 312 -14.58 33.04 19.08
C TRP A 312 -13.74 31.76 19.12
N LEU A 313 -12.62 31.72 18.38
CA LEU A 313 -11.71 30.59 18.28
C LEU A 313 -10.65 30.61 19.37
#